data_AF-A0AAE3MHN5-F1
#
_entry.id   AF-A0AAE3MHN5-F1
#
_cell.length_a   1.000
_cell.length_b   1.000
_cell.length_c   1.000
_cell.angle_alpha   90.00
_cell.angle_beta   90.00
_cell.angle_gamma   90.00
#
_symmetry.space_group_name_H-M   'P 1'
#
loop_
_entity.id
_entity.type
_entity.pdbx_description
1 polymer ?
#
loop_
_entity_poly.entity_id
_entity_poly.type
_entity_poly.pdbx_seq_one_letter_code
_entity_poly.pdbx_strand_id
1 'polypeptide(L)'
;IWHHWKKPERKRKNLIRLGVDNGMAYAWSRSRMGGWAIAQSPILGTTITVERLLKRGYIPLAEMYNQMHYSLTTSSNTLFSMV
;
A
#
# COMPACT_ATOMS: atom_id res chain seq x y z
N ILE A 1 7.60 3.56 1.65
CA ILE A 1 8.07 2.44 2.52
C ILE A 1 9.52 2.04 2.23
N TRP A 2 9.85 1.59 1.00
CA TRP A 2 11.20 1.14 0.65
C TRP A 2 12.32 2.15 0.92
N HIS A 3 12.13 3.41 0.53
CA HIS A 3 13.11 4.49 0.75
C HIS A 3 13.32 4.85 2.24
N HIS A 4 12.35 4.53 3.12
CA HIS A 4 12.55 4.72 4.56
C HIS A 4 13.54 3.68 5.14
N TRP A 5 13.67 2.52 4.50
CA TRP A 5 14.61 1.48 4.90
C TRP A 5 15.96 1.68 4.22
N LYS A 6 16.69 2.74 4.59
CA LYS A 6 17.97 3.11 3.92
C LYS A 6 19.04 2.00 3.97
N LYS A 7 19.21 1.33 5.11
CA LYS A 7 20.24 0.29 5.31
C LYS A 7 19.75 -1.10 4.88
N PRO A 8 20.55 -1.93 4.18
CA PRO A 8 20.16 -3.29 3.78
C PRO A 8 19.71 -4.16 4.96
N GLU A 9 20.40 -4.05 6.09
CA GLU A 9 20.06 -4.81 7.30
C GLU A 9 18.68 -4.41 7.87
N ARG A 10 18.29 -3.14 7.73
CA ARG A 10 16.95 -2.67 8.12
C ARG A 10 15.88 -3.24 7.18
N LYS A 11 16.15 -3.28 5.87
CA LYS A 11 15.26 -3.91 4.89
C LYS A 11 15.06 -5.38 5.24
N ARG A 12 16.15 -6.13 5.49
CA ARG A 12 16.11 -7.54 5.87
C ARG A 12 15.25 -7.78 7.12
N LYS A 13 15.53 -7.07 8.22
CA LYS A 13 14.77 -7.20 9.48
C LYS A 13 13.28 -6.90 9.30
N ASN A 14 12.94 -5.89 8.50
CA ASN A 14 11.55 -5.55 8.25
C ASN A 14 10.85 -6.56 7.34
N LEU A 15 11.52 -7.11 6.33
CA LEU A 15 10.98 -8.18 5.49
C LEU A 15 10.69 -9.45 6.31
N ILE A 16 11.60 -9.82 7.21
CA ILE A 16 11.40 -10.97 8.13
C ILE A 16 10.17 -10.71 9.03
N ARG A 17 10.05 -9.50 9.59
CA ARG A 17 8.86 -9.12 10.38
C ARG A 17 7.55 -9.15 9.58
N LEU A 18 7.63 -8.98 8.27
CA LEU A 18 6.50 -9.04 7.35
C LEU A 18 6.18 -10.48 6.92
N GLY A 19 6.94 -11.49 7.38
CA GLY A 19 6.70 -12.92 7.13
C GLY A 19 7.49 -13.51 5.97
N VAL A 20 8.49 -12.80 5.44
CA VAL A 20 9.38 -13.35 4.41
C VAL A 20 10.40 -14.28 5.04
N ASP A 21 10.66 -15.42 4.40
CA ASP A 21 11.71 -16.36 4.83
C ASP A 21 13.08 -15.66 4.94
N ASN A 22 13.92 -16.11 5.89
CA ASN A 22 15.21 -15.49 6.19
C ASN A 22 16.16 -15.44 4.99
N GLY A 23 16.23 -16.52 4.20
CA GLY A 23 17.10 -16.61 3.02
C GLY A 23 16.61 -15.68 1.91
N MET A 24 15.31 -15.69 1.66
CA MET A 24 14.67 -14.83 0.66
C MET A 24 14.78 -13.34 1.05
N ALA A 25 14.54 -13.01 2.32
CA ALA A 25 14.68 -11.66 2.84
C ALA A 25 16.13 -11.14 2.72
N TYR A 26 17.13 -12.01 2.90
CA TYR A 26 18.53 -11.65 2.68
C TYR A 26 18.79 -11.25 1.22
N ALA A 27 18.34 -12.06 0.26
CA ALA A 27 18.48 -11.77 -1.16
C ALA A 27 17.74 -10.48 -1.56
N TRP A 28 16.48 -10.35 -1.16
CA TRP A 28 15.63 -9.19 -1.48
C TRP A 28 16.16 -7.88 -0.89
N SER A 29 16.73 -7.91 0.32
CA SER A 29 17.28 -6.72 0.99
C SER A 29 18.46 -6.08 0.25
N ARG A 30 19.20 -6.88 -0.55
CA ARG A 30 20.40 -6.51 -1.31
C ARG A 30 20.17 -6.42 -2.82
N SER A 31 18.90 -6.48 -3.25
CA SER A 31 18.56 -6.28 -4.65
C SER A 31 19.12 -4.94 -5.17
N ARG A 32 19.71 -4.98 -6.37
CA ARG A 32 20.22 -3.79 -7.07
C ARG A 32 19.16 -3.09 -7.92
N MET A 33 17.91 -3.55 -7.84
CA MET A 33 16.79 -2.95 -8.57
C MET A 33 16.51 -1.52 -8.09
N GLY A 34 16.09 -0.65 -9.01
CA GLY A 34 15.63 0.70 -8.68
C GLY A 34 14.35 0.70 -7.83
N GLY A 35 14.07 1.80 -7.14
CA GLY A 35 12.91 1.89 -6.22
C GLY A 35 11.57 1.57 -6.89
N TRP A 36 11.36 2.03 -8.13
CA TRP A 36 10.17 1.73 -8.92
C TRP A 36 10.06 0.24 -9.26
N ALA A 37 11.16 -0.37 -9.75
CA ALA A 37 11.19 -1.79 -10.06
C ALA A 37 10.91 -2.65 -8.82
N ILE A 38 11.33 -2.21 -7.63
CA ILE A 38 11.06 -2.92 -6.39
C ILE A 38 9.60 -2.78 -5.95
N ALA A 39 8.96 -1.64 -6.18
CA ALA A 39 7.53 -1.45 -5.92
C ALA A 39 6.66 -2.42 -6.73
N GLN A 40 7.04 -2.69 -7.98
CA GLN A 40 6.34 -3.64 -8.87
C GLN A 40 6.83 -5.09 -8.73
N SER A 41 7.88 -5.34 -7.93
CA SER A 41 8.41 -6.68 -7.74
C SER A 41 7.59 -7.46 -6.70
N PRO A 42 7.67 -8.81 -6.68
CA PRO A 42 7.08 -9.62 -5.62
C PRO A 42 7.59 -9.25 -4.22
N ILE A 43 8.74 -8.57 -4.10
CA ILE A 43 9.32 -8.13 -2.83
C ILE A 43 8.32 -7.25 -2.06
N LEU A 44 7.73 -6.25 -2.71
CA LEU A 44 6.77 -5.34 -2.07
C LEU A 44 5.32 -5.74 -2.35
N GLY A 45 5.04 -6.31 -3.52
CA GLY A 45 3.70 -6.79 -3.86
C GLY A 45 3.17 -7.86 -2.90
N THR A 46 4.03 -8.78 -2.45
CA THR A 46 3.61 -9.83 -1.50
C THR A 46 3.69 -9.38 -0.03
N THR A 47 4.55 -8.41 0.30
CA THR A 47 4.79 -8.03 1.70
C THR A 47 3.92 -6.87 2.17
N ILE A 48 3.57 -5.94 1.27
CA ILE A 48 2.75 -4.76 1.57
C ILE A 48 1.38 -4.95 0.92
N THR A 49 0.58 -5.84 1.49
CA THR A 49 -0.79 -6.09 1.03
C THR A 49 -1.73 -4.94 1.38
N VAL A 50 -2.81 -4.79 0.61
CA VAL A 50 -3.85 -3.77 0.87
C VAL A 50 -4.42 -3.91 2.28
N GLU A 51 -4.69 -5.14 2.73
CA GLU A 51 -5.18 -5.44 4.08
C GLU A 51 -4.27 -4.88 5.19
N ARG A 52 -2.95 -4.98 5.01
CA ARG A 52 -1.98 -4.43 5.97
C ARG A 52 -2.00 -2.90 5.99
N LEU A 53 -2.21 -2.28 4.83
CA LEU A 53 -2.35 -0.83 4.73
C LEU A 53 -3.65 -0.36 5.37
N LEU A 54 -4.77 -1.05 5.13
CA LEU A 54 -6.05 -0.78 5.80
C LEU A 54 -5.91 -0.87 7.33
N LYS A 55 -5.27 -1.93 7.83
CA LYS A 55 -5.02 -2.11 9.28
C LYS A 55 -4.13 -1.00 9.88
N ARG A 56 -3.33 -0.33 9.06
CA ARG A 56 -2.50 0.82 9.46
C ARG A 56 -3.25 2.16 9.37
N GLY A 57 -4.48 2.17 8.88
CA GLY A 57 -5.32 3.37 8.74
C GLY A 57 -5.19 4.08 7.39
N TYR A 58 -4.62 3.43 6.37
CA TYR A 58 -4.64 3.99 5.02
C TYR A 58 -6.02 3.79 4.39
N ILE A 59 -6.59 4.86 3.81
CA ILE A 59 -7.87 4.81 3.10
C ILE A 59 -7.60 4.60 1.61
N PRO A 60 -8.18 3.57 0.96
CA PRO A 60 -8.07 3.39 -0.48
C PRO A 60 -8.73 4.55 -1.23
N LEU A 61 -8.06 5.03 -2.27
CA LEU A 61 -8.58 6.14 -3.08
C LEU A 61 -9.97 5.84 -3.66
N ALA A 62 -10.20 4.59 -4.09
CA ALA A 62 -11.48 4.16 -4.64
C ALA A 62 -12.63 4.30 -3.62
N GLU A 63 -12.38 3.99 -2.35
CA GLU A 63 -13.38 4.13 -1.29
C GLU A 63 -13.71 5.60 -1.05
N MET A 64 -12.68 6.45 -0.96
CA MET A 64 -12.83 7.90 -0.84
C MET A 64 -13.59 8.50 -2.03
N TYR A 65 -13.26 8.07 -3.25
CA TYR A 65 -13.93 8.50 -4.48
C TYR A 65 -15.40 8.13 -4.47
N ASN A 66 -15.73 6.88 -4.11
CA ASN A 66 -17.11 6.41 -4.05
C ASN A 66 -17.91 7.19 -3.00
N GLN A 67 -17.35 7.43 -1.81
CA GLN A 67 -18.00 8.23 -0.77
C GLN A 67 -18.34 9.65 -1.25
N MET A 68 -17.41 10.31 -1.95
CA MET A 68 -17.66 11.63 -2.54
C MET A 68 -18.68 11.58 -3.68
N HIS A 69 -18.65 10.54 -4.52
CA HIS A 69 -19.63 10.40 -5.60
C HIS A 69 -21.06 10.15 -5.06
N TYR A 70 -21.22 9.31 -4.04
CA TYR A 70 -22.51 9.08 -3.41
C TYR A 70 -23.06 10.34 -2.71
N SER A 71 -22.20 11.14 -2.08
CA SER A 71 -22.66 12.39 -1.45
C SER A 71 -23.11 13.45 -2.47
N LEU A 72 -22.39 13.59 -3.59
CA LEU A 72 -22.76 14.52 -4.68
C LEU A 72 -24.06 14.10 -5.39
N THR A 73 -24.22 12.81 -5.67
CA THR A 73 -25.46 12.27 -6.27
C THR A 73 -26.65 12.39 -5.34
N THR A 74 -26.46 12.15 -4.04
CA THR A 74 -27.52 12.36 -3.04
C THR A 74 -27.93 13.82 -2.96
N SER A 75 -26.96 14.74 -2.91
CA SER A 75 -27.22 16.19 -2.81
C SER A 75 -27.95 16.75 -4.03
N SER A 76 -27.60 16.28 -5.23
CA SER A 76 -28.29 16.67 -6.47
C SER A 76 -29.71 16.12 -6.54
N ASN A 77 -29.93 14.86 -6.17
CA ASN A 77 -31.26 14.26 -6.15
C ASN A 77 -32.19 14.91 -5.13
N THR A 78 -31.69 15.30 -3.94
CA THR A 78 -32.50 16.01 -2.92
C THR A 78 -32.89 17.41 -3.35
N LEU A 79 -32.03 18.11 -4.10
CA LEU A 79 -32.35 19.44 -4.62
C LEU A 79 -33.38 19.37 -5.76
N PHE A 80 -33.34 18.32 -6.58
CA PHE A 80 -34.31 18.10 -7.67
C PHE A 80 -35.66 17.59 -7.18
N SER A 81 -35.76 16.93 -6.01
CA SER A 81 -37.04 16.43 -5.48
C SER A 81 -37.80 17.42 -4.60
N MET A 82 -37.21 18.58 -4.27
CA MET A 82 -37.84 19.63 -3.46
C MET A 82 -38.40 20.79 -4.31
N VAL A 83 -38.37 20.65 -5.64
CA VAL A 83 -38.99 21.55 -6.64
C VAL A 83 -40.07 20.76 -7.38
#